data_AF-A0A2V6GZK2-F1
#
_entry.id   AF-A0A2V6GZK2-F1
#
_cell.length_a   1.000
_cell.length_b   1.000
_cell.length_c   1.000
_cell.angle_alpha   90.00
_cell.angle_beta   90.00
_cell.angle_gamma   90.00
#
_symmetry.space_group_name_H-M   'P 1'
#
loop_
_entity.id
_entity.type
_entity.pdbx_description
1 polymer ?
#
loop_
_entity_poly.entity_id
_entity_poly.type
_entity_poly.pdbx_seq_one_letter_code
_entity_poly.pdbx_strand_id
1 'polypeptide(L)'
;MHDQVKRLSRREIPSVNKVLVALGRCDLPRPVIVDLIRRELSKVRAAEKIPAFEPIVELVRRSVEELCASRLQPVINGTGIVIHTNFGRAPLASEAIRALKQIGSGYSNLEYDLVAGERGHRGTYIETALARICEAEAAAVVNNCAAALVLIVQHFAQGNTERPTSNAQRRTEVVISRGEMVQIGGGFRIGEIIQATGAELREVGATNKTTVNDYARAIGPKTAMILKVHRSNFFMSGFVESPPSEKISALARNKRVPFVEDLGSGAVVATEELGIADHEPTPAEALKSGADLVCFSGDKLFGGPQAGIFAGTKRFVAALRREPLFRALRCDKLCLAALQSTVDLHLSKATAKIPALALLRISEDEERIAGGFRCESPRIESATYRLHCGRPIQTRSAYHCSSTGRSCSRSDSRCMHQRQVIITKITKDPDMEFDELSRKVIGCALEVHRNLGPSLWSQHIVNAWRVNLHMLGFHSRWSFHCRLATKGMLLDCGYRIDLLVSGDLIVEIKCIETLLPIHQAQILTYMRLSKIPVGLMINFNVTKLQNGIQRFVL
;
A
#
# COMPACT_ATOMS: atom_id res chain seq x y z
N MET A 1 23.96 -47.11 28.47
CA MET A 1 23.53 -47.77 27.23
C MET A 1 23.49 -46.73 26.13
N HIS A 2 24.40 -46.81 25.16
CA HIS A 2 24.44 -45.91 24.02
C HIS A 2 23.33 -46.32 23.04
N ASP A 3 22.35 -45.44 22.82
CA ASP A 3 21.31 -45.62 21.82
C ASP A 3 21.95 -45.48 20.42
N GLN A 4 22.34 -46.60 19.82
CA GLN A 4 22.81 -46.64 18.44
C GLN A 4 21.61 -46.40 17.52
N VAL A 5 21.52 -45.18 16.97
CA VAL A 5 20.58 -44.86 15.90
C VAL A 5 20.91 -45.72 14.68
N LYS A 6 20.20 -46.84 14.51
CA LYS A 6 20.27 -47.70 13.32
C LYS A 6 20.12 -46.83 12.06
N ARG A 7 21.09 -46.90 11.15
CA ARG A 7 20.96 -46.32 9.80
C ARG A 7 19.91 -47.12 9.04
N LEU A 8 18.75 -46.51 8.83
CA LEU A 8 17.66 -47.10 8.05
C LEU A 8 18.12 -47.32 6.60
N SER A 9 17.74 -48.46 6.03
CA SER A 9 18.00 -48.85 4.64
C SER A 9 17.12 -48.05 3.68
N ARG A 10 17.62 -47.76 2.46
CA ARG A 10 16.84 -47.11 1.39
C ARG A 10 15.55 -47.83 1.01
N ARG A 11 15.42 -49.11 1.36
CA ARG A 11 14.19 -49.90 1.20
C ARG A 11 13.09 -49.55 2.20
N GLU A 12 13.40 -48.84 3.28
CA GLU A 12 12.46 -48.47 4.35
C GLU A 12 11.69 -47.17 4.05
N ILE A 13 11.99 -46.50 2.92
CA ILE A 13 11.23 -45.35 2.44
C ILE A 13 9.81 -45.83 2.07
N PRO A 14 8.74 -45.22 2.62
CA PRO A 14 7.38 -45.68 2.40
C PRO A 14 6.95 -45.50 0.95
N SER A 15 6.01 -46.36 0.51
CA SER A 15 5.35 -46.15 -0.79
C SER A 15 4.47 -44.91 -0.76
N VAL A 16 4.26 -44.30 -1.92
CA VAL A 16 3.37 -43.14 -2.07
C VAL A 16 1.97 -43.45 -1.51
N ASN A 17 1.45 -44.65 -1.77
CA ASN A 17 0.14 -45.06 -1.27
C ASN A 17 0.10 -45.16 0.26
N LYS A 18 1.18 -45.66 0.89
CA LYS A 18 1.27 -45.75 2.35
C LYS A 18 1.23 -44.36 3.00
N VAL A 19 1.97 -43.39 2.45
CA VAL A 19 1.92 -42.00 2.93
C VAL A 19 0.54 -41.38 2.67
N LEU A 20 -0.05 -41.60 1.49
CA LEU A 20 -1.37 -41.09 1.13
C LEU A 20 -2.47 -41.57 2.10
N VAL A 21 -2.45 -42.85 2.48
CA VAL A 21 -3.37 -43.41 3.47
C VAL A 21 -3.16 -42.77 4.84
N ALA A 22 -1.90 -42.55 5.26
CA ALA A 22 -1.58 -41.95 6.56
C ALA A 22 -1.91 -40.45 6.65
N LEU A 23 -1.90 -39.72 5.53
CA LEU A 23 -2.31 -38.31 5.49
C LEU A 23 -3.83 -38.14 5.71
N GLY A 24 -4.63 -39.15 5.37
CA GLY A 24 -6.09 -39.09 5.48
C GLY A 24 -6.72 -38.14 4.47
N ARG A 25 -7.80 -37.45 4.87
CA ARG A 25 -8.48 -36.45 4.03
C ARG A 25 -7.71 -35.14 4.06
N CYS A 26 -7.35 -34.63 2.88
CA CYS A 26 -6.73 -33.33 2.72
C CYS A 26 -7.56 -32.46 1.76
N ASP A 27 -7.54 -31.14 1.97
CA ASP A 27 -8.21 -30.15 1.11
C ASP A 27 -7.40 -29.86 -0.17
N LEU A 28 -6.94 -30.90 -0.87
CA LEU A 28 -6.31 -30.80 -2.19
C LEU A 28 -6.81 -31.94 -3.10
N PRO A 29 -6.92 -31.72 -4.42
CA PRO A 29 -7.18 -32.80 -5.35
C PRO A 29 -6.11 -33.90 -5.25
N ARG A 30 -6.54 -35.17 -5.24
CA ARG A 30 -5.66 -36.34 -5.09
C ARG A 30 -4.41 -36.31 -6.01
N PRO A 31 -4.49 -35.94 -7.31
CA PRO A 31 -3.30 -35.89 -8.17
C PRO A 31 -2.21 -34.94 -7.64
N VAL A 32 -2.59 -33.81 -7.04
CA VAL A 32 -1.66 -32.82 -6.47
C VAL A 32 -0.98 -33.39 -5.23
N ILE A 33 -1.74 -34.05 -4.35
CA ILE A 33 -1.21 -34.69 -3.15
C ILE A 33 -0.20 -35.78 -3.54
N VAL A 34 -0.55 -36.62 -4.52
CA VAL A 34 0.32 -37.69 -5.01
C VAL A 34 1.63 -37.15 -5.57
N ASP A 35 1.59 -36.07 -6.34
CA ASP A 35 2.80 -35.42 -6.86
C ASP A 35 3.67 -34.85 -5.73
N LEU A 36 3.04 -34.20 -4.75
CA LEU A 36 3.72 -33.63 -3.60
C LEU A 36 4.38 -34.71 -2.73
N ILE A 37 3.68 -35.83 -2.46
CA ILE A 37 4.28 -37.01 -1.82
C ILE A 37 5.51 -37.49 -2.61
N ARG A 38 5.40 -37.62 -3.94
CA ARG A 38 6.53 -38.06 -4.79
C ARG A 38 7.72 -37.13 -4.68
N ARG A 39 7.50 -35.80 -4.67
CA ARG A 39 8.56 -34.79 -4.53
C ARG A 39 9.26 -34.89 -3.18
N GLU A 40 8.49 -34.95 -2.08
CA GLU A 40 9.08 -35.08 -0.74
C GLU A 40 9.80 -36.41 -0.55
N LEU A 41 9.23 -37.53 -1.02
CA LEU A 41 9.92 -38.81 -1.00
C LEU A 41 11.18 -38.83 -1.86
N SER A 42 11.23 -38.06 -2.95
CA SER A 42 12.45 -37.93 -3.77
C SER A 42 13.55 -37.18 -3.02
N LYS A 43 13.21 -36.14 -2.25
CA LYS A 43 14.16 -35.47 -1.34
C LYS A 43 14.66 -36.42 -0.25
N VAL A 44 13.76 -37.22 0.34
CA VAL A 44 14.13 -38.25 1.34
C VAL A 44 15.06 -39.31 0.74
N ARG A 45 14.86 -39.71 -0.52
CA ARG A 45 15.75 -40.66 -1.24
C ARG A 45 17.16 -40.10 -1.47
N ALA A 46 17.27 -38.79 -1.70
CA ALA A 46 18.54 -38.10 -1.93
C ALA A 46 19.31 -37.81 -0.63
N ALA A 47 18.63 -37.80 0.52
CA ALA A 47 19.26 -37.57 1.82
C ALA A 47 20.14 -38.75 2.28
N GLU A 48 21.19 -38.45 3.05
CA GLU A 48 22.08 -39.47 3.63
C GLU A 48 21.42 -40.28 4.75
N LYS A 49 20.50 -39.65 5.50
CA LYS A 49 19.75 -40.26 6.59
C LYS A 49 18.28 -40.26 6.26
N ILE A 50 17.68 -41.45 6.30
CA ILE A 50 16.24 -41.63 6.06
C ILE A 50 15.51 -41.39 7.39
N PRO A 51 14.54 -40.46 7.45
CA PRO A 51 13.71 -40.28 8.64
C PRO A 51 12.79 -41.49 8.86
N ALA A 52 12.29 -41.65 10.09
CA ALA A 52 11.22 -42.61 10.36
C ALA A 52 9.92 -42.23 9.60
N PHE A 53 8.96 -43.17 9.56
CA PHE A 53 7.72 -42.98 8.80
C PHE A 53 6.91 -41.75 9.24
N GLU A 54 6.69 -41.57 10.54
CA GLU A 54 5.89 -40.44 11.06
C GLU A 54 6.48 -39.05 10.69
N PRO A 55 7.79 -38.81 10.84
CA PRO A 55 8.42 -37.58 10.33
C PRO A 55 8.22 -37.35 8.82
N ILE A 56 8.18 -38.41 8.01
CA ILE A 56 7.92 -38.28 6.56
C ILE A 56 6.46 -37.86 6.32
N VAL A 57 5.52 -38.45 7.05
CA VAL A 57 4.09 -38.07 6.96
C VAL A 57 3.90 -36.61 7.40
N GLU A 58 4.55 -36.18 8.48
CA GLU A 58 4.47 -34.79 8.96
C GLU A 58 5.12 -33.79 8.00
N LEU A 59 6.26 -34.14 7.41
CA LEU A 59 6.89 -33.33 6.36
C LEU A 59 5.92 -33.09 5.20
N VAL A 60 5.28 -34.17 4.73
CA VAL A 60 4.33 -34.10 3.62
C VAL A 60 3.06 -33.34 4.03
N ARG A 61 2.56 -33.53 5.25
CA ARG A 61 1.41 -32.80 5.79
C ARG A 61 1.68 -31.29 5.79
N ARG A 62 2.85 -30.87 6.29
CA ARG A 62 3.26 -29.46 6.25
C ARG A 62 3.32 -28.91 4.83
N SER A 63 3.91 -29.66 3.90
CA SER A 63 3.95 -29.24 2.49
C SER A 63 2.57 -29.17 1.83
N VAL A 64 1.63 -30.03 2.23
CA VAL A 64 0.21 -29.93 1.83
C VAL A 64 -0.42 -28.66 2.38
N GLU A 65 -0.23 -28.36 3.67
CA GLU A 65 -0.75 -27.15 4.33
C GLU A 65 -0.18 -25.87 3.71
N GLU A 66 1.12 -25.84 3.42
CA GLU A 66 1.79 -24.74 2.71
C GLU A 66 1.21 -24.52 1.32
N LEU A 67 0.95 -25.61 0.57
CA LEU A 67 0.34 -25.53 -0.75
C LEU A 67 -1.14 -25.14 -0.69
N CYS A 68 -1.89 -25.59 0.32
CA CYS A 68 -3.25 -25.09 0.57
C CYS A 68 -3.23 -23.58 0.85
N ALA A 69 -2.25 -23.12 1.63
CA ALA A 69 -2.10 -21.72 1.99
C ALA A 69 -1.73 -20.82 0.81
N SER A 70 -1.19 -21.35 -0.28
CA SER A 70 -0.85 -20.57 -1.47
C SER A 70 -2.05 -20.35 -2.42
N ARG A 71 -3.20 -20.96 -2.17
CA ARG A 71 -4.46 -20.65 -2.89
C ARG A 71 -4.88 -19.21 -2.60
N LEU A 72 -5.45 -18.55 -3.62
CA LEU A 72 -6.20 -17.31 -3.41
C LEU A 72 -7.34 -17.59 -2.42
N GLN A 73 -7.36 -16.86 -1.31
CA GLN A 73 -8.33 -17.00 -0.24
C GLN A 73 -8.61 -15.64 0.40
N PRO A 74 -9.78 -15.44 1.02
CA PRO A 74 -10.07 -14.21 1.74
C PRO A 74 -9.06 -13.97 2.88
N VAL A 75 -8.70 -12.70 3.08
CA VAL A 75 -7.86 -12.26 4.19
C VAL A 75 -8.57 -11.14 4.96
N ILE A 76 -8.40 -11.12 6.28
CA ILE A 76 -8.89 -10.01 7.11
C ILE A 76 -7.80 -8.95 7.15
N ASN A 77 -8.10 -7.75 6.64
CA ASN A 77 -7.17 -6.64 6.61
C ASN A 77 -7.13 -5.91 7.97
N GLY A 78 -6.13 -6.22 8.79
CA GLY A 78 -5.86 -5.54 10.07
C GLY A 78 -4.79 -4.44 9.99
N THR A 79 -4.38 -4.03 8.79
CA THR A 79 -3.25 -3.10 8.62
C THR A 79 -3.63 -1.61 8.66
N GLY A 80 -4.92 -1.30 8.49
CA GLY A 80 -5.41 0.07 8.31
C GLY A 80 -5.12 0.67 6.92
N ILE A 81 -4.48 -0.08 6.02
CA ILE A 81 -4.22 0.36 4.64
C ILE A 81 -5.43 0.00 3.78
N VAL A 82 -6.17 1.01 3.30
CA VAL A 82 -7.36 0.82 2.47
C VAL A 82 -7.01 0.29 1.07
N ILE A 83 -6.15 1.00 0.33
CA ILE A 83 -5.68 0.58 -1.00
C ILE A 83 -4.43 -0.30 -0.83
N HIS A 84 -4.64 -1.55 -0.43
CA HIS A 84 -3.56 -2.47 -0.10
C HIS A 84 -3.10 -3.27 -1.33
N THR A 85 -1.93 -2.96 -1.88
CA THR A 85 -1.40 -3.60 -3.09
C THR A 85 -1.28 -5.12 -2.99
N ASN A 86 -0.85 -5.66 -1.84
CA ASN A 86 -0.73 -7.11 -1.64
C ASN A 86 -2.08 -7.83 -1.38
N PHE A 87 -3.11 -7.13 -0.90
CA PHE A 87 -4.42 -7.73 -0.59
C PHE A 87 -5.45 -7.50 -1.70
N GLY A 88 -5.01 -7.06 -2.88
CA GLY A 88 -5.89 -6.89 -4.04
C GLY A 88 -6.51 -5.50 -4.20
N ARG A 89 -5.94 -4.47 -3.57
CA ARG A 89 -6.36 -3.06 -3.70
C ARG A 89 -7.81 -2.83 -3.27
N ALA A 90 -8.62 -2.14 -4.08
CA ALA A 90 -9.99 -1.78 -3.71
C ALA A 90 -10.93 -3.00 -3.64
N PRO A 91 -11.64 -3.23 -2.53
CA PRO A 91 -12.73 -4.19 -2.49
C PRO A 91 -13.91 -3.71 -3.33
N LEU A 92 -14.63 -4.65 -3.95
CA LEU A 92 -15.79 -4.34 -4.78
C LEU A 92 -17.07 -4.15 -3.95
N ALA A 93 -17.92 -3.21 -4.38
CA ALA A 93 -19.24 -3.00 -3.81
C ALA A 93 -20.16 -4.22 -4.02
N SER A 94 -21.17 -4.37 -3.16
CA SER A 94 -22.16 -5.47 -3.25
C SER A 94 -22.87 -5.50 -4.61
N GLU A 95 -23.15 -4.33 -5.18
CA GLU A 95 -23.71 -4.15 -6.52
C GLU A 95 -22.80 -4.74 -7.59
N ALA A 96 -21.49 -4.47 -7.53
CA ALA A 96 -20.51 -5.03 -8.46
C ALA A 96 -20.40 -6.56 -8.33
N ILE A 97 -20.41 -7.10 -7.10
CA ILE A 97 -20.43 -8.55 -6.87
C ILE A 97 -21.69 -9.21 -7.47
N ARG A 98 -22.86 -8.56 -7.31
CA ARG A 98 -24.11 -9.03 -7.90
C ARG A 98 -24.03 -9.03 -9.43
N ALA A 99 -23.52 -7.97 -10.03
CA ALA A 99 -23.32 -7.88 -11.48
C ALA A 99 -22.36 -8.96 -11.99
N LEU A 100 -21.26 -9.22 -11.28
CA LEU A 100 -20.34 -10.31 -11.60
C LEU A 100 -21.04 -11.67 -11.60
N LYS A 101 -21.85 -11.96 -10.57
CA LYS A 101 -22.61 -13.22 -10.51
C LYS A 101 -23.60 -13.32 -11.67
N GLN A 102 -24.36 -12.27 -11.95
CA GLN A 102 -25.38 -12.27 -13.00
C GLN A 102 -24.75 -12.45 -14.40
N ILE A 103 -23.73 -11.65 -14.72
CA ILE A 103 -23.08 -11.67 -16.04
C ILE A 103 -22.16 -12.88 -16.20
N GLY A 104 -21.52 -13.34 -15.12
CA GLY A 104 -20.62 -14.48 -15.12
C GLY A 104 -21.34 -15.82 -15.30
N SER A 105 -22.59 -15.94 -14.83
CA SER A 105 -23.34 -17.21 -14.83
C SER A 105 -23.94 -17.59 -16.19
N GLY A 106 -23.94 -16.69 -17.18
CA GLY A 106 -24.58 -16.95 -18.48
C GLY A 106 -24.08 -16.09 -19.63
N TYR A 107 -24.82 -16.14 -20.75
CA TYR A 107 -24.61 -15.27 -21.90
C TYR A 107 -25.03 -13.83 -21.57
N SER A 108 -24.43 -12.87 -22.28
CA SER A 108 -24.78 -11.46 -22.14
C SER A 108 -24.63 -10.73 -23.48
N ASN A 109 -25.17 -9.52 -23.55
CA ASN A 109 -25.09 -8.62 -24.70
C ASN A 109 -23.71 -7.93 -24.82
N LEU A 110 -22.63 -8.59 -24.41
CA LEU A 110 -21.30 -7.99 -24.31
C LEU A 110 -20.79 -7.36 -25.62
N GLU A 111 -21.15 -7.96 -26.75
CA GLU A 111 -20.84 -7.50 -28.12
C GLU A 111 -22.06 -7.63 -29.02
N TYR A 112 -23.25 -7.45 -28.44
CA TYR A 112 -24.51 -7.61 -29.16
C TYR A 112 -25.40 -6.41 -28.90
N ASP A 113 -25.84 -5.75 -29.97
CA ASP A 113 -26.79 -4.67 -29.87
C ASP A 113 -28.20 -5.26 -29.78
N LEU A 114 -28.87 -5.06 -28.64
CA LEU A 114 -30.21 -5.60 -28.41
C LEU A 114 -31.30 -4.91 -29.24
N VAL A 115 -31.06 -3.67 -29.71
CA VAL A 115 -32.01 -2.90 -30.52
C VAL A 115 -31.85 -3.27 -31.99
N ALA A 116 -30.62 -3.28 -32.50
CA ALA A 116 -30.35 -3.59 -33.90
C ALA A 116 -30.36 -5.10 -34.19
N GLY A 117 -30.18 -5.95 -33.18
CA GLY A 117 -30.13 -7.40 -33.36
C GLY A 117 -28.87 -7.90 -34.08
N GLU A 118 -27.78 -7.15 -33.99
CA GLU A 118 -26.52 -7.47 -34.66
C GLU A 118 -25.30 -7.32 -33.74
N ARG A 119 -24.10 -7.57 -34.28
CA ARG A 119 -22.85 -7.43 -33.54
C ARG A 119 -22.61 -5.97 -33.16
N GLY A 120 -22.58 -5.70 -31.86
CA GLY A 120 -22.37 -4.37 -31.28
C GLY A 120 -20.95 -4.12 -30.79
N HIS A 121 -20.71 -2.88 -30.38
CA HIS A 121 -19.48 -2.49 -29.69
C HIS A 121 -19.53 -2.89 -28.22
N ARG A 122 -18.42 -3.43 -27.73
CA ARG A 122 -18.26 -3.72 -26.30
C ARG A 122 -18.14 -2.43 -25.51
N GLY A 123 -18.87 -2.34 -24.41
CA GLY A 123 -18.66 -1.31 -23.39
C GLY A 123 -19.22 0.07 -23.72
N THR A 124 -20.01 0.24 -24.78
CA THR A 124 -20.58 1.54 -25.18
C THR A 124 -21.21 2.33 -24.02
N TYR A 125 -21.99 1.65 -23.17
CA TYR A 125 -22.61 2.27 -21.99
C TYR A 125 -21.55 2.78 -21.00
N ILE A 126 -20.61 1.92 -20.62
CA ILE A 126 -19.55 2.24 -19.64
C ILE A 126 -18.69 3.39 -20.15
N GLU A 127 -18.35 3.39 -21.45
CA GLU A 127 -17.54 4.43 -22.08
C GLU A 127 -18.25 5.78 -22.10
N THR A 128 -19.56 5.77 -22.38
CA THR A 128 -20.41 6.98 -22.31
C THR A 128 -20.48 7.52 -20.88
N ALA A 129 -20.69 6.62 -19.92
CA ALA A 129 -20.80 6.97 -18.51
C ALA A 129 -19.46 7.47 -17.92
N LEU A 130 -18.33 6.87 -18.30
CA LEU A 130 -16.99 7.32 -17.92
C LEU A 130 -16.64 8.67 -18.54
N ALA A 131 -16.99 8.90 -19.81
CA ALA A 131 -16.82 10.22 -20.43
C ALA A 131 -17.57 11.30 -19.64
N ARG A 132 -18.76 10.97 -19.11
CA ARG A 132 -19.52 11.88 -18.25
C ARG A 132 -18.84 12.13 -16.90
N ILE A 133 -18.30 11.09 -16.24
CA ILE A 133 -17.55 11.24 -14.97
C ILE A 133 -16.30 12.10 -15.18
N CYS A 134 -15.55 11.85 -16.26
CA CYS A 134 -14.31 12.57 -16.55
C CYS A 134 -14.52 13.96 -17.16
N GLU A 135 -15.78 14.39 -17.40
CA GLU A 135 -16.11 15.60 -18.16
C GLU A 135 -15.36 15.68 -19.52
N ALA A 136 -15.23 14.53 -20.18
CA ALA A 136 -14.51 14.37 -21.43
C ALA A 136 -15.45 14.20 -22.63
N GLU A 137 -14.95 14.45 -23.85
CA GLU A 137 -15.71 14.18 -25.07
C GLU A 137 -15.91 12.68 -25.31
N ALA A 138 -14.95 11.85 -24.90
CA ALA A 138 -14.99 10.40 -24.99
C ALA A 138 -14.09 9.76 -23.93
N ALA A 139 -14.37 8.48 -23.63
CA ALA A 139 -13.54 7.64 -22.79
C ALA A 139 -13.51 6.20 -23.32
N ALA A 140 -12.51 5.44 -22.92
CA ALA A 140 -12.41 4.01 -23.20
C ALA A 140 -11.63 3.28 -22.09
N VAL A 141 -11.74 1.95 -22.09
CA VAL A 141 -11.21 1.10 -21.02
C VAL A 141 -10.36 -0.04 -21.59
N VAL A 142 -9.22 -0.27 -20.95
CA VAL A 142 -8.29 -1.39 -21.18
C VAL A 142 -7.95 -2.08 -19.86
N ASN A 143 -7.22 -3.19 -19.91
CA ASN A 143 -6.96 -4.09 -18.80
C ASN A 143 -6.49 -3.40 -17.50
N ASN A 144 -5.56 -2.45 -17.59
CA ASN A 144 -5.04 -1.69 -16.44
C ASN A 144 -4.41 -0.37 -16.92
N CYS A 145 -4.10 0.55 -15.99
CA CYS A 145 -3.53 1.86 -16.32
C CYS A 145 -2.20 1.75 -17.08
N ALA A 146 -1.39 0.74 -16.75
CA ALA A 146 -0.17 0.41 -17.49
C ALA A 146 -0.44 0.13 -18.98
N ALA A 147 -1.46 -0.66 -19.28
CA ALA A 147 -1.90 -0.95 -20.63
C ALA A 147 -2.40 0.32 -21.35
N ALA A 148 -3.10 1.22 -20.64
CA ALA A 148 -3.51 2.50 -21.20
C ALA A 148 -2.29 3.35 -21.59
N LEU A 149 -1.29 3.45 -20.72
CA LEU A 149 -0.06 4.17 -21.00
C LEU A 149 0.71 3.58 -22.19
N VAL A 150 0.88 2.26 -22.24
CA VAL A 150 1.50 1.55 -23.37
C VAL A 150 0.77 1.87 -24.68
N LEU A 151 -0.55 1.78 -24.69
CA LEU A 151 -1.37 2.06 -25.88
C LEU A 151 -1.21 3.51 -26.35
N ILE A 152 -1.24 4.47 -25.42
CA ILE A 152 -1.08 5.90 -25.69
C ILE A 152 0.31 6.18 -26.28
N VAL A 153 1.37 5.70 -25.61
CA VAL A 153 2.74 5.95 -26.05
C VAL A 153 3.00 5.31 -27.40
N GLN A 154 2.56 4.06 -27.59
CA GLN A 154 2.63 3.35 -28.87
C GLN A 154 1.99 4.17 -30.00
N HIS A 155 0.77 4.66 -29.80
CA HIS A 155 0.05 5.43 -30.81
C HIS A 155 0.82 6.68 -31.26
N PHE A 156 1.33 7.46 -30.30
CA PHE A 156 2.05 8.70 -30.61
C PHE A 156 3.48 8.45 -31.13
N ALA A 157 4.19 7.43 -30.63
CA ALA A 157 5.58 7.13 -31.01
C ALA A 157 5.72 6.35 -32.33
N GLN A 158 4.64 5.72 -32.82
CA GLN A 158 4.65 5.05 -34.14
C GLN A 158 4.27 5.96 -35.30
N GLY A 159 3.94 7.24 -35.04
CA GLY A 159 3.69 8.20 -36.11
C GLY A 159 2.34 8.03 -36.81
N ASN A 160 1.37 7.32 -36.21
CA ASN A 160 -0.03 7.26 -36.65
C ASN A 160 -0.79 8.59 -36.45
N THR A 161 -0.09 9.71 -36.58
CA THR A 161 -0.69 11.03 -36.78
C THR A 161 -0.95 11.20 -38.27
N GLU A 162 -2.16 11.65 -38.65
CA GLU A 162 -2.74 11.70 -40.02
C GLU A 162 -1.93 12.41 -41.14
N ARG A 163 -0.65 12.75 -40.94
CA ARG A 163 0.22 13.35 -41.97
C ARG A 163 1.57 12.63 -42.08
N PRO A 164 1.61 11.46 -42.72
CA PRO A 164 2.87 10.90 -43.19
C PRO A 164 3.32 11.72 -44.40
N THR A 165 4.20 12.71 -44.20
CA THR A 165 4.97 13.23 -45.33
C THR A 165 6.08 12.23 -45.63
N SER A 166 6.38 12.03 -46.92
CA SER A 166 7.37 11.06 -47.43
C SER A 166 8.81 11.29 -46.92
N ASN A 167 9.06 12.36 -46.17
CA ASN A 167 10.31 12.70 -45.50
C ASN A 167 10.15 12.98 -43.98
N ALA A 168 9.01 12.64 -43.37
CA ALA A 168 8.80 12.88 -41.93
C ALA A 168 9.67 11.94 -41.10
N GLN A 169 10.64 12.53 -40.40
CA GLN A 169 11.38 11.86 -39.35
C GLN A 169 10.39 11.26 -38.32
N ARG A 170 10.54 9.96 -38.02
CA ARG A 170 9.65 9.26 -37.08
C ARG A 170 9.69 9.98 -35.73
N ARG A 171 8.51 10.37 -35.24
CA ARG A 171 8.37 10.96 -33.91
C ARG A 171 8.42 9.83 -32.89
N THR A 172 9.52 9.71 -32.17
CA THR A 172 9.76 8.63 -31.21
C THR A 172 9.92 9.14 -29.78
N GLU A 173 10.18 10.43 -29.58
CA GLU A 173 10.59 10.97 -28.28
C GLU A 173 9.39 11.33 -27.40
N VAL A 174 9.34 10.72 -26.20
CA VAL A 174 8.39 11.06 -25.13
C VAL A 174 9.08 11.97 -24.13
N VAL A 175 8.61 13.22 -24.04
CA VAL A 175 9.19 14.21 -23.12
C VAL A 175 8.54 14.10 -21.75
N ILE A 176 9.34 13.85 -20.71
CA ILE A 176 8.87 13.64 -19.33
C ILE A 176 9.85 14.23 -18.30
N SER A 177 9.36 14.72 -17.17
CA SER A 177 10.22 15.18 -16.07
C SER A 177 10.97 14.02 -15.41
N ARG A 178 12.26 14.22 -15.08
CA ARG A 178 13.04 13.28 -14.25
C ARG A 178 12.40 13.00 -12.89
N GLY A 179 11.70 13.98 -12.31
CA GLY A 179 11.01 13.84 -11.03
C GLY A 179 9.74 12.97 -11.08
N GLU A 180 9.31 12.62 -12.28
CA GLU A 180 8.08 11.86 -12.56
C GLU A 180 8.41 10.42 -13.04
N MET A 181 9.69 10.03 -12.99
CA MET A 181 10.17 8.68 -13.31
C MET A 181 9.89 7.72 -12.15
N VAL A 182 8.65 7.24 -12.07
CA VAL A 182 8.18 6.45 -10.93
C VAL A 182 8.38 4.94 -11.12
N GLN A 183 8.62 4.24 -10.01
CA GLN A 183 8.43 2.80 -9.89
C GLN A 183 7.20 2.52 -9.02
N ILE A 184 6.25 1.76 -9.54
CA ILE A 184 4.99 1.43 -8.85
C ILE A 184 4.95 -0.06 -8.56
N GLY A 185 4.71 -0.43 -7.29
CA GLY A 185 4.61 -1.83 -6.87
C GLY A 185 5.89 -2.64 -7.13
N GLY A 186 5.73 -3.94 -7.41
CA GLY A 186 6.81 -4.93 -7.48
C GLY A 186 7.62 -5.00 -8.78
N GLY A 187 7.56 -3.98 -9.66
CA GLY A 187 8.36 -3.99 -10.90
C GLY A 187 7.88 -3.12 -12.07
N PHE A 188 6.77 -2.38 -11.94
CA PHE A 188 6.36 -1.45 -12.99
C PHE A 188 7.25 -0.19 -12.93
N ARG A 189 7.99 0.09 -14.00
CA ARG A 189 8.83 1.29 -14.16
C ARG A 189 8.45 2.02 -15.44
N ILE A 190 8.13 3.31 -15.31
CA ILE A 190 7.63 4.10 -16.45
C ILE A 190 8.64 4.13 -17.60
N GLY A 191 9.92 4.32 -17.31
CA GLY A 191 10.97 4.34 -18.34
C GLY A 191 11.04 3.06 -19.16
N GLU A 192 11.03 1.89 -18.49
CA GLU A 192 11.10 0.59 -19.15
C GLU A 192 9.87 0.34 -20.02
N ILE A 193 8.70 0.81 -19.60
CA ILE A 193 7.44 0.63 -20.32
C ILE A 193 7.34 1.53 -21.53
N ILE A 194 7.78 2.79 -21.41
CA ILE A 194 7.92 3.70 -22.56
C ILE A 194 8.87 3.07 -23.57
N GLN A 195 10.04 2.61 -23.14
CA GLN A 195 11.03 1.99 -24.01
C GLN A 195 10.53 0.68 -24.66
N ALA A 196 9.71 -0.11 -23.97
CA ALA A 196 9.12 -1.33 -24.50
C ALA A 196 8.19 -1.10 -25.70
N THR A 197 7.64 0.11 -25.87
CA THR A 197 6.88 0.50 -27.07
C THR A 197 7.77 0.85 -28.29
N GLY A 198 9.08 0.90 -28.08
CA GLY A 198 10.05 1.42 -29.05
C GLY A 198 10.16 2.95 -29.06
N ALA A 199 9.51 3.64 -28.11
CA ALA A 199 9.67 5.07 -27.91
C ALA A 199 11.01 5.41 -27.24
N GLU A 200 11.55 6.58 -27.57
CA GLU A 200 12.74 7.15 -26.96
C GLU A 200 12.33 8.01 -25.76
N LEU A 201 12.96 7.79 -24.62
CA LEU A 201 12.71 8.59 -23.43
C LEU A 201 13.51 9.90 -23.51
N ARG A 202 12.84 11.06 -23.48
CA ARG A 202 13.45 12.38 -23.48
C ARG A 202 13.22 13.06 -22.13
N GLU A 203 14.08 12.77 -21.17
CA GLU A 203 13.97 13.29 -19.81
C GLU A 203 14.34 14.78 -19.72
N VAL A 204 13.59 15.54 -18.91
CA VAL A 204 13.82 16.98 -18.67
C VAL A 204 13.88 17.34 -17.19
N GLY A 205 14.48 18.50 -16.90
CA GLY A 205 14.64 19.02 -15.54
C GLY A 205 15.55 18.16 -14.66
N ALA A 206 15.36 18.29 -13.35
CA ALA A 206 16.00 17.49 -12.31
C ALA A 206 14.93 16.75 -11.49
N THR A 207 15.37 15.84 -10.63
CA THR A 207 14.47 15.03 -9.77
C THR A 207 13.53 15.90 -8.94
N ASN A 208 14.06 16.94 -8.30
CA ASN A 208 13.29 17.81 -7.41
C ASN A 208 12.67 19.00 -8.14
N LYS A 209 13.31 19.55 -9.18
CA LYS A 209 12.84 20.75 -9.88
C LYS A 209 12.78 20.56 -11.38
N THR A 210 11.61 20.83 -11.95
CA THR A 210 11.40 20.92 -13.40
C THR A 210 10.61 22.17 -13.72
N THR A 211 10.98 22.86 -14.79
CA THR A 211 10.35 24.09 -15.27
C THR A 211 9.75 23.90 -16.66
N VAL A 212 8.83 24.80 -17.05
CA VAL A 212 8.27 24.82 -18.42
C VAL A 212 9.37 25.01 -19.48
N ASN A 213 10.43 25.75 -19.14
CA ASN A 213 11.54 25.97 -20.07
C ASN A 213 12.34 24.69 -20.33
N ASP A 214 12.42 23.77 -19.35
CA ASP A 214 13.06 22.47 -19.55
C ASP A 214 12.32 21.64 -20.60
N TYR A 215 10.98 21.63 -20.53
CA TYR A 215 10.14 21.04 -21.59
C TYR A 215 10.35 21.76 -22.94
N ALA A 216 10.33 23.10 -22.95
CA ALA A 216 10.44 23.88 -24.18
C ALA A 216 11.75 23.65 -24.95
N ARG A 217 12.88 23.47 -24.24
CA ARG A 217 14.19 23.15 -24.83
C ARG A 217 14.28 21.72 -25.36
N ALA A 218 13.47 20.80 -24.82
CA ALA A 218 13.50 19.39 -25.21
C ALA A 218 12.61 19.08 -26.42
N ILE A 219 11.57 19.89 -26.68
CA ILE A 219 10.67 19.69 -27.81
C ILE A 219 11.39 19.97 -29.13
N GLY A 220 11.44 18.96 -30.00
CA GLY A 220 12.04 19.02 -31.32
C GLY A 220 11.29 18.21 -32.37
N PRO A 221 11.86 18.02 -33.57
CA PRO A 221 11.19 17.33 -34.68
C PRO A 221 10.79 15.88 -34.40
N LYS A 222 11.51 15.20 -33.50
CA LYS A 222 11.25 13.82 -33.07
C LYS A 222 10.23 13.69 -31.93
N THR A 223 9.79 14.80 -31.34
CA THR A 223 8.89 14.75 -30.18
C THR A 223 7.52 14.21 -30.56
N ALA A 224 7.17 13.07 -29.99
CA ALA A 224 5.89 12.39 -30.17
C ALA A 224 4.80 12.94 -29.26
N MET A 225 5.13 13.16 -27.98
CA MET A 225 4.20 13.64 -26.96
C MET A 225 4.95 14.22 -25.76
N ILE A 226 4.23 15.03 -24.97
CA ILE A 226 4.61 15.38 -23.60
C ILE A 226 3.80 14.48 -22.67
N LEU A 227 4.48 13.78 -21.76
CA LEU A 227 3.87 12.96 -20.74
C LEU A 227 4.16 13.57 -19.37
N LYS A 228 3.10 13.85 -18.61
CA LYS A 228 3.18 14.17 -17.19
C LYS A 228 2.65 13.00 -16.38
N VAL A 229 3.35 12.62 -15.32
CA VAL A 229 2.94 11.49 -14.46
C VAL A 229 2.76 11.97 -13.03
N HIS A 230 1.60 11.69 -12.47
CA HIS A 230 1.32 11.95 -11.05
C HIS A 230 2.08 10.98 -10.14
N ARG A 231 2.64 11.51 -9.07
CA ARG A 231 3.45 10.75 -8.10
C ARG A 231 2.53 10.10 -7.06
N SER A 232 1.82 9.04 -7.48
CA SER A 232 0.74 8.43 -6.68
C SER A 232 1.20 7.58 -5.49
N ASN A 233 2.47 7.17 -5.42
CA ASN A 233 2.98 6.25 -4.39
C ASN A 233 4.17 6.79 -3.58
N PHE A 234 4.59 8.01 -3.84
CA PHE A 234 5.59 8.73 -3.05
C PHE A 234 5.37 10.23 -3.23
N PHE A 235 5.90 11.02 -2.29
CA PHE A 235 5.95 12.47 -2.44
C PHE A 235 7.38 12.97 -2.21
N MET A 236 7.66 14.19 -2.65
CA MET A 236 8.92 14.88 -2.39
C MET A 236 8.62 16.17 -1.63
N SER A 237 9.38 16.44 -0.57
CA SER A 237 9.30 17.66 0.23
C SER A 237 10.60 18.47 0.16
N GLY A 238 10.56 19.74 0.57
CA GLY A 238 11.70 20.67 0.49
C GLY A 238 11.69 21.50 -0.80
N PHE A 239 12.85 21.65 -1.45
CA PHE A 239 13.00 22.47 -2.66
C PHE A 239 12.52 21.72 -3.91
N VAL A 240 11.20 21.54 -4.01
CA VAL A 240 10.53 20.81 -5.07
C VAL A 240 9.72 21.76 -5.94
N GLU A 241 9.80 21.58 -7.25
CA GLU A 241 9.07 22.40 -8.23
C GLU A 241 8.61 21.51 -9.40
N SER A 242 7.32 21.58 -9.73
CA SER A 242 6.73 20.95 -10.90
C SER A 242 5.88 21.99 -11.63
N PRO A 243 5.99 22.12 -12.96
CA PRO A 243 5.21 23.12 -13.68
C PRO A 243 3.73 22.72 -13.67
N PRO A 244 2.81 23.70 -13.48
CA PRO A 244 1.39 23.43 -13.51
C PRO A 244 0.94 23.01 -14.92
N SER A 245 -0.07 22.16 -15.00
CA SER A 245 -0.54 21.54 -16.23
C SER A 245 -0.97 22.55 -17.28
N GLU A 246 -1.55 23.69 -16.90
CA GLU A 246 -1.97 24.76 -17.82
C GLU A 246 -0.78 25.34 -18.59
N LYS A 247 0.36 25.49 -17.94
CA LYS A 247 1.57 26.03 -18.59
C LYS A 247 2.19 25.01 -19.53
N ILE A 248 2.15 23.73 -19.18
CA ILE A 248 2.61 22.65 -20.07
C ILE A 248 1.67 22.56 -21.28
N SER A 249 0.34 22.60 -21.06
CA SER A 249 -0.66 22.59 -22.13
C SER A 249 -0.49 23.76 -23.09
N ALA A 250 -0.30 24.98 -22.57
CA ALA A 250 -0.04 26.16 -23.41
C ALA A 250 1.21 25.98 -24.29
N LEU A 251 2.30 25.45 -23.72
CA LEU A 251 3.51 25.11 -24.49
C LEU A 251 3.22 24.02 -25.54
N ALA A 252 2.52 22.95 -25.18
CA ALA A 252 2.18 21.83 -26.04
C ALA A 252 1.36 22.29 -27.25
N ARG A 253 0.35 23.14 -27.04
CA ARG A 253 -0.45 23.77 -28.10
C ARG A 253 0.40 24.64 -29.03
N ASN A 254 1.24 25.51 -28.47
CA ASN A 254 2.14 26.36 -29.24
C ASN A 254 3.11 25.55 -30.11
N LYS A 255 3.57 24.40 -29.62
CA LYS A 255 4.48 23.49 -30.32
C LYS A 255 3.79 22.42 -31.16
N ARG A 256 2.45 22.32 -31.11
CA ARG A 256 1.62 21.31 -31.79
C ARG A 256 2.04 19.87 -31.43
N VAL A 257 2.28 19.63 -30.15
CA VAL A 257 2.61 18.32 -29.58
C VAL A 257 1.47 17.89 -28.64
N PRO A 258 1.01 16.63 -28.68
CA PRO A 258 0.03 16.11 -27.73
C PRO A 258 0.54 16.18 -26.28
N PHE A 259 -0.33 16.57 -25.35
CA PHE A 259 -0.06 16.57 -23.91
C PHE A 259 -0.94 15.55 -23.19
N VAL A 260 -0.33 14.60 -22.47
CA VAL A 260 -1.03 13.53 -21.76
C VAL A 260 -0.64 13.50 -20.29
N GLU A 261 -1.61 13.25 -19.43
CA GLU A 261 -1.39 13.02 -17.99
C GLU A 261 -1.75 11.60 -17.56
N ASP A 262 -0.80 10.89 -16.95
CA ASP A 262 -1.06 9.67 -16.18
C ASP A 262 -1.30 10.05 -14.72
N LEU A 263 -2.56 10.08 -14.32
CA LEU A 263 -2.96 10.41 -12.95
C LEU A 263 -2.77 9.22 -12.02
N GLY A 264 -2.93 8.00 -12.54
CA GLY A 264 -2.67 6.76 -11.84
C GLY A 264 -3.59 6.43 -10.65
N SER A 265 -4.02 7.39 -9.82
CA SER A 265 -4.73 7.22 -8.54
C SER A 265 -6.21 6.86 -8.72
N GLY A 266 -6.84 7.36 -9.78
CA GLY A 266 -8.25 7.14 -10.07
C GLY A 266 -9.21 7.92 -9.19
N ALA A 267 -8.75 8.99 -8.55
CA ALA A 267 -9.63 9.94 -7.87
C ALA A 267 -10.53 10.62 -8.92
N VAL A 268 -11.84 10.53 -8.74
CA VAL A 268 -12.85 11.18 -9.61
C VAL A 268 -13.77 12.11 -8.83
N VAL A 269 -13.47 12.30 -7.54
CA VAL A 269 -14.13 13.21 -6.61
C VAL A 269 -13.04 13.88 -5.77
N ALA A 270 -13.36 15.05 -5.21
CA ALA A 270 -12.48 15.77 -4.30
C ALA A 270 -12.12 14.88 -3.10
N THR A 271 -10.83 14.63 -2.91
CA THR A 271 -10.34 13.71 -1.87
C THR A 271 -10.46 14.28 -0.46
N GLU A 272 -10.61 15.59 -0.34
CA GLU A 272 -10.89 16.30 0.91
C GLU A 272 -12.26 15.93 1.48
N GLU A 273 -13.24 15.66 0.60
CA GLU A 273 -14.56 15.13 1.00
C GLU A 273 -14.47 13.67 1.50
N LEU A 274 -13.33 13.01 1.28
CA LEU A 274 -13.04 11.67 1.75
C LEU A 274 -12.17 11.67 3.02
N GLY A 275 -11.91 12.84 3.63
CA GLY A 275 -11.05 12.95 4.82
C GLY A 275 -9.55 12.89 4.52
N ILE A 276 -9.15 13.01 3.25
CA ILE A 276 -7.73 13.07 2.85
C ILE A 276 -7.30 14.54 2.87
N ALA A 277 -6.26 14.86 3.62
CA ALA A 277 -5.78 16.24 3.79
C ALA A 277 -5.22 16.86 2.49
N ASP A 278 -4.64 16.03 1.63
CA ASP A 278 -4.04 16.44 0.36
C ASP A 278 -5.02 16.22 -0.81
N HIS A 279 -5.05 17.18 -1.72
CA HIS A 279 -5.81 17.11 -2.96
C HIS A 279 -5.15 16.17 -3.96
N GLU A 280 -5.89 15.15 -4.41
CA GLU A 280 -5.49 14.30 -5.54
C GLU A 280 -6.13 14.80 -6.85
N PRO A 281 -5.35 14.95 -7.93
CA PRO A 281 -5.87 15.48 -9.19
C PRO A 281 -6.88 14.52 -9.82
N THR A 282 -8.01 15.08 -10.26
CA THR A 282 -9.05 14.32 -10.96
C THR A 282 -8.87 14.37 -12.49
N PRO A 283 -9.41 13.37 -13.22
CA PRO A 283 -9.47 13.41 -14.69
C PRO A 283 -10.11 14.67 -15.25
N ALA A 284 -11.18 15.16 -14.62
CA ALA A 284 -11.90 16.35 -15.07
C ALA A 284 -11.03 17.61 -14.92
N GLU A 285 -10.33 17.77 -13.79
CA GLU A 285 -9.42 18.89 -13.58
C GLU A 285 -8.26 18.89 -14.56
N ALA A 286 -7.59 17.75 -14.76
CA ALA A 286 -6.48 17.63 -15.69
C ALA A 286 -6.89 17.94 -17.14
N LEU A 287 -8.06 17.46 -17.59
CA LEU A 287 -8.61 17.79 -18.90
C LEU A 287 -8.96 19.29 -19.01
N LYS A 288 -9.54 19.88 -17.97
CA LYS A 288 -9.85 21.33 -17.91
C LYS A 288 -8.58 22.19 -17.92
N SER A 289 -7.51 21.75 -17.27
CA SER A 289 -6.17 22.36 -17.33
C SER A 289 -5.50 22.20 -18.70
N GLY A 290 -6.11 21.44 -19.61
CA GLY A 290 -5.80 21.39 -21.03
C GLY A 290 -4.99 20.18 -21.47
N ALA A 291 -4.98 19.09 -20.70
CA ALA A 291 -4.52 17.80 -21.20
C ALA A 291 -5.38 17.32 -22.38
N ASP A 292 -4.76 16.73 -23.40
CA ASP A 292 -5.47 16.15 -24.55
C ASP A 292 -6.08 14.78 -24.23
N LEU A 293 -5.40 14.03 -23.36
CA LEU A 293 -5.79 12.74 -22.82
C LEU A 293 -5.33 12.62 -21.36
N VAL A 294 -6.09 11.87 -20.59
CA VAL A 294 -5.72 11.44 -19.23
C VAL A 294 -5.89 9.93 -19.12
N CYS A 295 -5.11 9.28 -18.25
CA CYS A 295 -5.34 7.89 -17.87
C CYS A 295 -5.19 7.64 -16.36
N PHE A 296 -5.91 6.63 -15.85
CA PHE A 296 -5.90 6.29 -14.43
C PHE A 296 -6.36 4.84 -14.15
N SER A 297 -6.15 4.38 -12.92
CA SER A 297 -6.51 3.02 -12.47
C SER A 297 -7.93 2.92 -11.93
N GLY A 298 -8.66 1.86 -12.29
CA GLY A 298 -10.01 1.57 -11.80
C GLY A 298 -10.07 0.96 -10.39
N ASP A 299 -8.99 0.33 -9.91
CA ASP A 299 -8.94 -0.44 -8.65
C ASP A 299 -8.21 0.26 -7.51
N LYS A 300 -8.00 1.57 -7.63
CA LYS A 300 -7.44 2.43 -6.57
C LYS A 300 -8.54 3.30 -5.97
N LEU A 301 -8.42 4.62 -6.01
CA LEU A 301 -9.43 5.54 -5.45
C LEU A 301 -10.73 5.53 -6.25
N PHE A 302 -10.74 5.02 -7.48
CA PHE A 302 -11.99 4.81 -8.22
C PHE A 302 -12.87 3.72 -7.57
N GLY A 303 -12.26 2.77 -6.84
CA GLY A 303 -12.97 1.77 -6.04
C GLY A 303 -13.67 0.66 -6.83
N GLY A 304 -13.26 0.44 -8.07
CA GLY A 304 -13.77 -0.60 -8.97
C GLY A 304 -12.80 -1.77 -9.15
N PRO A 305 -13.01 -2.60 -10.19
CA PRO A 305 -12.09 -3.67 -10.54
C PRO A 305 -10.83 -3.13 -11.22
N GLN A 306 -9.83 -3.99 -11.42
CA GLN A 306 -8.66 -3.63 -12.21
C GLN A 306 -9.09 -3.20 -13.62
N ALA A 307 -8.76 -1.95 -13.96
CA ALA A 307 -9.03 -1.35 -15.25
C ALA A 307 -8.05 -0.19 -15.48
N GLY A 308 -7.76 0.09 -16.74
CA GLY A 308 -7.08 1.29 -17.20
C GLY A 308 -8.09 2.12 -17.96
N ILE A 309 -8.47 3.24 -17.37
CA ILE A 309 -9.43 4.16 -17.98
C ILE A 309 -8.63 5.27 -18.63
N PHE A 310 -8.97 5.62 -19.87
CA PHE A 310 -8.45 6.82 -20.51
C PHE A 310 -9.58 7.65 -21.10
N ALA A 311 -9.46 8.96 -21.00
CA ALA A 311 -10.47 9.91 -21.40
C ALA A 311 -9.83 11.16 -22.02
N GLY A 312 -10.54 11.86 -22.90
CA GLY A 312 -10.05 13.06 -23.55
C GLY A 312 -10.87 13.44 -24.78
N THR A 313 -10.23 14.04 -25.78
CA THR A 313 -10.92 14.41 -27.02
C THR A 313 -11.40 13.17 -27.78
N LYS A 314 -12.57 13.28 -28.42
CA LYS A 314 -13.18 12.20 -29.20
C LYS A 314 -12.25 11.71 -30.31
N ARG A 315 -11.50 12.63 -30.91
CA ARG A 315 -10.49 12.32 -31.95
C ARG A 315 -9.44 11.36 -31.41
N PHE A 316 -8.81 11.67 -30.28
CA PHE A 316 -7.73 10.84 -29.74
C PHE A 316 -8.24 9.50 -29.20
N VAL A 317 -9.37 9.49 -28.50
CA VAL A 317 -9.95 8.24 -28.00
C VAL A 317 -10.34 7.31 -29.15
N ALA A 318 -10.94 7.84 -30.23
CA ALA A 318 -11.26 7.05 -31.41
C ALA A 318 -10.01 6.51 -32.12
N ALA A 319 -8.92 7.28 -32.16
CA ALA A 319 -7.65 6.83 -32.74
C ALA A 319 -7.05 5.67 -31.92
N LEU A 320 -6.99 5.80 -30.59
CA LEU A 320 -6.50 4.75 -29.70
C LEU A 320 -7.32 3.46 -29.78
N ARG A 321 -8.64 3.55 -30.01
CA ARG A 321 -9.50 2.36 -30.20
C ARG A 321 -9.21 1.60 -31.49
N ARG A 322 -8.70 2.28 -32.52
CA ARG A 322 -8.35 1.66 -33.82
C ARG A 322 -6.98 0.99 -33.79
N GLU A 323 -6.14 1.30 -32.81
CA GLU A 323 -4.85 0.65 -32.65
C GLU A 323 -5.01 -0.87 -32.48
N PRO A 324 -4.28 -1.70 -33.23
CA PRO A 324 -4.35 -3.17 -33.12
C PRO A 324 -4.12 -3.66 -31.68
N LEU A 325 -3.24 -2.96 -30.94
CA LEU A 325 -2.92 -3.30 -29.55
C LEU A 325 -4.12 -3.14 -28.61
N PHE A 326 -5.10 -2.28 -28.92
CA PHE A 326 -6.33 -2.15 -28.14
C PHE A 326 -7.05 -3.50 -27.98
N ARG A 327 -7.05 -4.32 -29.04
CA ARG A 327 -7.69 -5.65 -29.02
C ARG A 327 -7.00 -6.62 -28.05
N ALA A 328 -5.66 -6.54 -27.93
CA ALA A 328 -4.88 -7.36 -27.01
C ALA A 328 -5.03 -6.90 -25.55
N LEU A 329 -5.22 -5.60 -25.35
CA LEU A 329 -5.34 -4.97 -24.03
C LEU A 329 -6.78 -4.83 -23.53
N ARG A 330 -7.76 -5.32 -24.29
CA ARG A 330 -9.19 -5.18 -24.00
C ARG A 330 -9.58 -5.87 -22.69
N CYS A 331 -10.44 -5.21 -21.90
CA CYS A 331 -11.02 -5.82 -20.69
C CYS A 331 -11.87 -7.06 -20.98
N ASP A 332 -11.85 -8.00 -20.05
CA ASP A 332 -12.74 -9.14 -20.05
C ASP A 332 -14.17 -8.76 -19.60
N LYS A 333 -15.10 -9.71 -19.73
CA LYS A 333 -16.52 -9.51 -19.43
C LYS A 333 -16.77 -9.17 -17.95
N LEU A 334 -16.04 -9.81 -17.03
CA LEU A 334 -16.21 -9.65 -15.59
C LEU A 334 -15.72 -8.28 -15.13
N CYS A 335 -14.54 -7.85 -15.61
CA CYS A 335 -14.04 -6.49 -15.39
C CYS A 335 -15.09 -5.45 -15.79
N LEU A 336 -15.66 -5.55 -17.00
CA LEU A 336 -16.65 -4.58 -17.46
C LEU A 336 -17.94 -4.62 -16.65
N ALA A 337 -18.43 -5.80 -16.24
CA ALA A 337 -19.65 -5.90 -15.42
C ALA A 337 -19.48 -5.24 -14.04
N ALA A 338 -18.35 -5.49 -13.38
CA ALA A 338 -18.04 -4.86 -12.10
C ALA A 338 -17.82 -3.35 -12.27
N LEU A 339 -17.07 -2.94 -13.31
CA LEU A 339 -16.77 -1.54 -13.57
C LEU A 339 -18.04 -0.73 -13.87
N GLN A 340 -18.98 -1.30 -14.65
CA GLN A 340 -20.27 -0.67 -14.92
C GLN A 340 -21.00 -0.31 -13.62
N SER A 341 -21.07 -1.25 -12.68
CA SER A 341 -21.74 -1.03 -11.40
C SER A 341 -21.04 0.07 -10.58
N THR A 342 -19.70 0.10 -10.58
CA THR A 342 -18.94 1.16 -9.90
C THR A 342 -19.16 2.53 -10.54
N VAL A 343 -19.20 2.60 -11.87
CA VAL A 343 -19.48 3.84 -12.62
C VAL A 343 -20.88 4.37 -12.29
N ASP A 344 -21.88 3.49 -12.23
CA ASP A 344 -23.25 3.86 -11.86
C ASP A 344 -23.31 4.45 -10.44
N LEU A 345 -22.57 3.86 -9.49
CA LEU A 345 -22.49 4.38 -8.11
C LEU A 345 -21.86 5.78 -8.04
N HIS A 346 -20.84 6.06 -8.86
CA HIS A 346 -20.25 7.40 -8.96
C HIS A 346 -21.26 8.40 -9.54
N LEU A 347 -21.90 8.06 -10.66
CA LEU A 347 -22.89 8.93 -11.31
C LEU A 347 -24.12 9.19 -10.44
N SER A 348 -24.56 8.21 -9.66
CA SER A 348 -25.67 8.35 -8.73
C SER A 348 -25.27 8.99 -7.39
N LYS A 349 -24.01 9.43 -7.24
CA LYS A 349 -23.43 9.96 -5.99
C LYS A 349 -23.57 9.03 -4.79
N ALA A 350 -23.68 7.72 -5.02
CA ALA A 350 -23.80 6.70 -3.98
C ALA A 350 -22.41 6.14 -3.59
N THR A 351 -21.39 7.00 -3.53
CA THR A 351 -19.98 6.62 -3.29
C THR A 351 -19.74 6.03 -1.90
N ALA A 352 -20.63 6.27 -0.93
CA ALA A 352 -20.60 5.60 0.38
C ALA A 352 -20.82 4.07 0.29
N LYS A 353 -21.31 3.56 -0.84
CA LYS A 353 -21.42 2.11 -1.10
C LYS A 353 -20.15 1.49 -1.66
N ILE A 354 -19.22 2.32 -2.14
CA ILE A 354 -17.93 1.87 -2.67
C ILE A 354 -17.01 1.62 -1.46
N PRO A 355 -16.61 0.37 -1.17
CA PRO A 355 -15.95 0.02 0.09
C PRO A 355 -14.69 0.85 0.39
N ALA A 356 -13.84 1.06 -0.62
CA ALA A 356 -12.62 1.85 -0.46
C ALA A 356 -12.93 3.30 -0.05
N LEU A 357 -13.95 3.93 -0.66
CA LEU A 357 -14.32 5.30 -0.35
C LEU A 357 -15.04 5.42 0.99
N ALA A 358 -15.86 4.44 1.33
CA ALA A 358 -16.53 4.36 2.63
C ALA A 358 -15.53 4.26 3.78
N LEU A 359 -14.50 3.42 3.63
CA LEU A 359 -13.45 3.25 4.63
C LEU A 359 -12.62 4.53 4.84
N LEU A 360 -12.39 5.31 3.79
CA LEU A 360 -11.66 6.58 3.89
C LEU A 360 -12.47 7.68 4.61
N ARG A 361 -13.80 7.64 4.50
CA ARG A 361 -14.72 8.63 5.11
C ARG A 361 -14.95 8.45 6.61
N ILE A 362 -14.47 7.36 7.21
CA ILE A 362 -14.67 7.11 8.63
C ILE A 362 -13.91 8.17 9.43
N SER A 363 -14.63 8.91 10.28
CA SER A 363 -14.02 9.94 11.13
C SER A 363 -13.17 9.32 12.25
N GLU A 364 -12.16 10.05 12.76
CA GLU A 364 -11.33 9.60 13.90
C GLU A 364 -12.16 9.22 15.14
N ASP A 365 -13.34 9.84 15.32
CA ASP A 365 -14.25 9.54 16.44
C ASP A 365 -15.04 8.22 16.23
N GLU A 366 -15.36 7.86 14.98
CA GLU A 366 -16.03 6.60 14.64
C GLU A 366 -15.08 5.39 14.67
N GLU A 367 -13.79 5.56 14.34
CA GLU A 367 -12.79 4.49 14.54
C GLU A 367 -12.71 4.05 16.01
N ARG A 368 -12.90 4.99 16.93
CA ARG A 368 -12.85 4.77 18.38
C ARG A 368 -14.06 3.99 18.89
N ILE A 369 -15.22 4.19 18.26
CA ILE A 369 -16.45 3.43 18.51
C ILE A 369 -16.39 2.07 17.79
N ALA A 370 -15.77 2.00 16.60
CA ALA A 370 -15.62 0.78 15.84
C ALA A 370 -14.58 -0.19 16.41
N GLY A 371 -13.57 0.30 17.14
CA GLY A 371 -12.73 -0.53 18.03
C GLY A 371 -13.52 -1.19 19.18
N GLY A 372 -14.75 -0.74 19.41
CA GLY A 372 -15.76 -1.34 20.28
C GLY A 372 -16.77 -2.23 19.55
N PHE A 373 -16.61 -2.53 18.25
CA PHE A 373 -17.40 -3.59 17.61
C PHE A 373 -17.06 -4.90 18.30
N ARG A 374 -18.01 -5.33 19.15
CA ARG A 374 -18.22 -6.73 19.44
C ARG A 374 -18.14 -7.47 18.11
N CYS A 375 -17.33 -8.52 18.07
CA CYS A 375 -17.53 -9.61 17.12
C CYS A 375 -18.95 -10.17 17.34
N GLU A 376 -19.97 -9.50 16.83
CA GLU A 376 -21.21 -10.17 16.49
C GLU A 376 -20.89 -10.99 15.25
N SER A 377 -20.39 -12.20 15.50
CA SER A 377 -20.21 -13.25 14.52
C SER A 377 -21.55 -13.43 13.79
N PRO A 378 -21.68 -13.06 12.50
CA PRO A 378 -22.79 -13.56 11.71
C PRO A 378 -22.48 -15.04 11.51
N ARG A 379 -23.14 -15.93 12.26
CA ARG A 379 -23.03 -17.41 12.24
C ARG A 379 -22.14 -17.90 11.08
N ILE A 380 -20.83 -17.89 11.32
CA ILE A 380 -19.84 -18.27 10.31
C ILE A 380 -19.85 -19.80 10.28
N GLU A 381 -20.56 -20.36 9.30
CA GLU A 381 -20.42 -21.77 8.95
C GLU A 381 -18.97 -22.04 8.51
N SER A 382 -18.19 -22.65 9.41
CA SER A 382 -16.92 -23.37 9.21
C SER A 382 -16.01 -22.96 8.02
N ALA A 383 -15.85 -21.67 7.74
CA ALA A 383 -14.86 -21.15 6.82
C ALA A 383 -13.64 -20.67 7.63
N THR A 384 -12.49 -21.31 7.41
CA THR A 384 -11.23 -21.03 8.11
C THR A 384 -10.65 -19.70 7.63
N TYR A 385 -11.10 -18.58 8.19
CA TYR A 385 -10.50 -17.27 7.92
C TYR A 385 -9.17 -17.14 8.67
N ARG A 386 -8.09 -16.78 7.97
CA ARG A 386 -6.82 -16.41 8.61
C ARG A 386 -6.85 -14.93 8.95
N LEU A 387 -7.00 -14.62 10.25
CA LEU A 387 -6.64 -13.31 10.78
C LEU A 387 -5.13 -13.14 10.64
N HIS A 388 -4.71 -12.19 9.81
CA HIS A 388 -3.31 -11.79 9.73
C HIS A 388 -3.10 -10.51 10.52
N CYS A 389 -3.16 -10.66 11.84
CA CYS A 389 -2.44 -9.81 12.78
C CYS A 389 -1.04 -10.43 12.85
N GLY A 390 0.06 -9.69 12.68
CA GLY A 390 1.41 -10.30 12.56
C GLY A 390 1.70 -11.43 13.57
N ARG A 391 1.78 -12.68 13.06
CA ARG A 391 2.12 -14.01 13.66
C ARG A 391 1.48 -14.45 15.01
N PRO A 392 1.20 -15.76 15.22
CA PRO A 392 0.48 -16.27 16.40
C PRO A 392 1.42 -16.62 17.57
N ILE A 393 1.08 -16.18 18.79
CA ILE A 393 1.66 -16.67 20.05
C ILE A 393 0.61 -17.57 20.73
N GLN A 394 0.99 -18.81 21.02
CA GLN A 394 0.26 -19.72 21.91
C GLN A 394 0.30 -19.15 23.34
N THR A 395 -0.84 -18.77 23.90
CA THR A 395 -0.91 -18.33 25.30
C THR A 395 -1.27 -19.51 26.21
N ARG A 396 -0.43 -19.73 27.23
CA ARG A 396 -0.79 -20.45 28.45
C ARG A 396 -0.67 -19.49 29.64
N SER A 397 -1.70 -19.60 30.48
CA SER A 397 -1.77 -19.25 31.91
C SER A 397 -1.99 -17.79 32.30
N ALA A 398 -3.17 -17.63 32.93
CA ALA A 398 -3.64 -16.58 33.82
C ALA A 398 -2.65 -16.18 34.92
N TYR A 399 -2.75 -14.93 35.39
CA TYR A 399 -2.72 -14.57 36.81
C TYR A 399 -3.52 -13.28 37.10
N HIS A 400 -4.39 -13.38 38.10
CA HIS A 400 -5.08 -12.32 38.83
C HIS A 400 -4.07 -11.50 39.66
N CYS A 401 -4.30 -10.18 39.83
CA CYS A 401 -4.35 -9.55 41.17
C CYS A 401 -4.85 -8.09 41.15
N SER A 402 -5.85 -7.86 41.99
CA SER A 402 -6.30 -6.66 42.72
C SER A 402 -5.15 -5.85 43.39
N SER A 403 -5.25 -4.63 43.90
CA SER A 403 -6.22 -3.53 44.00
C SER A 403 -5.57 -2.47 44.91
N THR A 404 -6.03 -1.21 44.85
CA THR A 404 -5.92 -0.11 45.86
C THR A 404 -4.52 0.51 46.07
N GLY A 405 -4.31 1.82 46.26
CA GLY A 405 -5.18 2.99 46.44
C GLY A 405 -4.50 4.02 47.37
N ARG A 406 -4.78 5.33 47.15
CA ARG A 406 -4.54 6.52 48.02
C ARG A 406 -3.12 7.13 47.98
N SER A 407 -2.83 8.44 47.96
CA SER A 407 -3.47 9.79 47.95
C SER A 407 -2.86 10.67 49.04
N CYS A 408 -2.81 12.00 48.78
CA CYS A 408 -2.48 13.17 49.64
C CYS A 408 -1.03 13.67 49.64
N SER A 409 -0.70 14.98 49.77
CA SER A 409 -1.39 16.28 49.60
C SER A 409 -0.43 17.41 50.05
N ARG A 410 -0.64 18.66 49.57
CA ARG A 410 -0.28 20.00 50.16
C ARG A 410 1.15 20.57 49.96
N SER A 411 1.31 21.67 49.20
CA SER A 411 1.43 23.13 49.56
C SER A 411 2.85 23.49 50.07
N ASP A 412 3.55 24.59 49.72
CA ASP A 412 3.16 25.93 49.27
C ASP A 412 4.40 26.73 48.77
N SER A 413 4.17 27.68 47.85
CA SER A 413 4.87 28.96 47.58
C SER A 413 6.40 29.16 47.78
N ARG A 414 7.13 29.50 46.70
CA ARG A 414 7.69 30.86 46.44
C ARG A 414 8.56 30.93 45.17
N CYS A 415 8.39 32.06 44.47
CA CYS A 415 9.04 32.46 43.23
C CYS A 415 10.46 33.00 43.49
N MET A 416 11.47 32.56 42.71
CA MET A 416 12.63 33.38 42.32
C MET A 416 13.19 32.90 40.97
N HIS A 417 13.29 33.84 40.03
CA HIS A 417 13.96 33.66 38.75
C HIS A 417 15.48 33.56 38.94
N GLN A 418 16.05 32.39 38.70
CA GLN A 418 17.47 32.26 38.31
C GLN A 418 17.58 31.27 37.16
N ARG A 419 18.08 31.76 36.03
CA ARG A 419 18.45 30.95 34.87
C ARG A 419 19.66 30.08 35.24
N GLN A 420 19.41 28.86 35.68
CA GLN A 420 20.41 27.79 35.67
C GLN A 420 20.31 27.04 34.34
N VAL A 421 21.37 27.11 33.55
CA VAL A 421 21.64 26.12 32.51
C VAL A 421 21.95 24.82 33.25
N ILE A 422 20.95 23.95 33.38
CA ILE A 422 21.15 22.60 33.91
C ILE A 422 21.92 21.82 32.83
N ILE A 423 23.20 21.59 33.09
CA ILE A 423 24.00 20.61 32.36
C ILE A 423 23.44 19.23 32.74
N THR A 424 22.56 18.68 31.91
CA THR A 424 22.00 17.35 32.12
C THR A 424 23.12 16.32 31.89
N LYS A 425 23.49 15.58 32.95
CA LYS A 425 24.44 14.45 32.86
C LYS A 425 23.89 13.39 31.90
N ILE A 426 24.62 13.11 30.83
CA ILE A 426 24.41 11.93 29.99
C ILE A 426 25.25 10.80 30.61
N THR A 427 24.62 9.91 31.37
CA THR A 427 25.28 8.72 31.91
C THR A 427 25.01 7.50 31.01
N LYS A 428 26.07 6.92 30.45
CA LYS A 428 26.07 5.53 29.99
C LYS A 428 26.52 4.67 31.16
N ASP A 429 25.59 4.25 32.02
CA ASP A 429 25.89 3.35 33.13
C ASP A 429 25.23 1.99 32.87
N PRO A 430 25.97 0.85 32.88
CA PRO A 430 25.41 -0.49 32.64
C PRO A 430 24.47 -1.00 33.73
N ASP A 431 24.49 -0.43 34.94
CA ASP A 431 23.72 -0.89 36.11
C ASP A 431 22.58 0.07 36.50
N MET A 432 21.86 0.61 35.50
CA MET A 432 20.69 1.47 35.76
C MET A 432 19.45 0.63 36.12
N GLU A 433 18.96 0.77 37.36
CA GLU A 433 17.62 0.28 37.72
C GLU A 433 16.55 1.03 36.92
N PHE A 434 15.98 0.38 35.92
CA PHE A 434 14.81 0.88 35.21
C PHE A 434 13.60 0.87 36.16
N ASP A 435 12.80 1.94 36.13
CA ASP A 435 11.49 1.93 36.79
C ASP A 435 10.61 0.81 36.20
N GLU A 436 9.60 0.40 36.95
CA GLU A 436 8.76 -0.74 36.59
C GLU A 436 8.06 -0.56 35.23
N LEU A 437 7.63 0.67 34.91
CA LEU A 437 6.99 1.00 33.65
C LEU A 437 7.97 0.83 32.47
N SER A 438 9.17 1.35 32.63
CA SER A 438 10.25 1.26 31.65
C SER A 438 10.71 -0.18 31.44
N ARG A 439 10.78 -1.00 32.50
CA ARG A 439 11.08 -2.44 32.38
C ARG A 439 10.03 -3.17 31.55
N LYS A 440 8.75 -2.91 31.81
CA LYS A 440 7.64 -3.52 31.06
C LYS A 440 7.65 -3.10 29.59
N VAL A 441 7.88 -1.82 29.32
CA VAL A 441 7.99 -1.26 27.96
C VAL A 441 9.20 -1.84 27.21
N ILE A 442 10.38 -1.88 27.84
CA ILE A 442 11.59 -2.50 27.28
C ILE A 442 11.40 -4.00 27.04
N GLY A 443 10.74 -4.71 27.96
CA GLY A 443 10.41 -6.13 27.81
C GLY A 443 9.58 -6.40 26.56
N CYS A 444 8.58 -5.56 26.30
CA CYS A 444 7.78 -5.63 25.07
C CYS A 444 8.62 -5.36 23.83
N ALA A 445 9.49 -4.35 23.86
CA ALA A 445 10.36 -4.02 22.74
C ALA A 445 11.32 -5.19 22.43
N LEU A 446 11.87 -5.83 23.47
CA LEU A 446 12.74 -7.00 23.36
C LEU A 446 12.02 -8.21 22.76
N GLU A 447 10.76 -8.42 23.13
CA GLU A 447 9.92 -9.47 22.55
C GLU A 447 9.67 -9.23 21.06
N VAL A 448 9.31 -7.99 20.69
CA VAL A 448 9.10 -7.59 19.29
C VAL A 448 10.39 -7.76 18.48
N HIS A 449 11.54 -7.29 18.98
CA HIS A 449 12.83 -7.43 18.29
C HIS A 449 13.27 -8.90 18.15
N ARG A 450 13.04 -9.73 19.17
CA ARG A 450 13.34 -11.16 19.13
C ARG A 450 12.48 -11.90 18.09
N ASN A 451 11.20 -11.54 17.99
CA ASN A 451 10.25 -12.23 17.13
C ASN A 451 10.33 -11.77 15.66
N LEU A 452 10.68 -10.51 15.43
CA LEU A 452 10.66 -9.90 14.11
C LEU A 452 12.05 -9.70 13.48
N GLY A 453 13.12 -9.70 14.29
CA GLY A 453 14.49 -9.48 13.85
C GLY A 453 14.84 -7.99 13.64
N PRO A 454 16.14 -7.69 13.41
CA PRO A 454 16.59 -6.34 13.12
C PRO A 454 16.13 -5.86 11.73
N SER A 455 16.12 -4.54 11.54
CA SER A 455 15.99 -3.87 10.22
C SER A 455 14.59 -3.86 9.55
N LEU A 456 13.52 -4.11 10.30
CA LEU A 456 12.16 -3.90 9.79
C LEU A 456 11.77 -2.42 9.76
N TRP A 457 10.86 -2.07 8.84
CA TRP A 457 10.29 -0.72 8.75
C TRP A 457 9.64 -0.32 10.09
N SER A 458 9.91 0.92 10.53
CA SER A 458 9.49 1.46 11.83
C SER A 458 7.99 1.26 12.11
N GLN A 459 7.15 1.40 11.10
CA GLN A 459 5.71 1.24 11.23
C GLN A 459 5.26 -0.19 11.59
N HIS A 460 5.96 -1.22 11.10
CA HIS A 460 5.66 -2.62 11.43
C HIS A 460 6.04 -2.96 12.88
N ILE A 461 7.18 -2.43 13.35
CA ILE A 461 7.62 -2.55 14.75
C ILE A 461 6.65 -1.82 15.68
N VAL A 462 6.24 -0.59 15.32
CA VAL A 462 5.24 0.19 16.03
C VAL A 462 3.91 -0.57 16.14
N ASN A 463 3.44 -1.19 15.04
CA ASN A 463 2.18 -1.92 15.03
C ASN A 463 2.24 -3.23 15.83
N ALA A 464 3.33 -3.98 15.77
CA ALA A 464 3.51 -5.17 16.61
C ALA A 464 3.60 -4.80 18.09
N TRP A 465 4.27 -3.68 18.39
CA TRP A 465 4.42 -3.21 19.76
C TRP A 465 3.11 -2.66 20.35
N ARG A 466 2.26 -2.04 19.52
CA ARG A 466 0.89 -1.64 19.88
C ARG A 466 0.07 -2.81 20.45
N VAL A 467 0.12 -3.96 19.78
CA VAL A 467 -0.62 -5.15 20.20
C VAL A 467 -0.11 -5.65 21.55
N ASN A 468 1.21 -5.73 21.74
CA ASN A 468 1.80 -6.20 23.00
C ASN A 468 1.52 -5.27 24.19
N LEU A 469 1.62 -3.94 24.00
CA LEU A 469 1.33 -2.97 25.06
C LEU A 469 -0.17 -2.96 25.44
N HIS A 470 -1.06 -3.13 24.46
CA HIS A 470 -2.50 -3.24 24.71
C HIS A 470 -2.84 -4.53 25.47
N MET A 471 -2.24 -5.67 25.11
CA MET A 471 -2.43 -6.94 25.82
C MET A 471 -1.94 -6.92 27.28
N LEU A 472 -1.02 -6.01 27.62
CA LEU A 472 -0.53 -5.81 28.99
C LEU A 472 -1.29 -4.72 29.77
N GLY A 473 -2.37 -4.18 29.20
CA GLY A 473 -3.26 -3.22 29.87
C GLY A 473 -2.73 -1.79 29.95
N PHE A 474 -1.74 -1.41 29.13
CA PHE A 474 -1.21 -0.05 29.13
C PHE A 474 -2.08 0.91 28.28
N HIS A 475 -2.39 2.08 28.85
CA HIS A 475 -2.92 3.21 28.08
C HIS A 475 -1.77 3.94 27.37
N SER A 476 -1.57 3.64 26.09
CA SER A 476 -0.58 4.31 25.24
C SER A 476 -1.23 5.27 24.25
N ARG A 477 -0.67 6.47 24.08
CA ARG A 477 -1.01 7.40 23.00
C ARG A 477 0.12 7.42 21.98
N TRP A 478 -0.22 7.25 20.70
CA TRP A 478 0.75 7.15 19.60
C TRP A 478 0.69 8.40 18.74
N SER A 479 1.83 8.82 18.19
CA SER A 479 1.94 10.04 17.38
C SER A 479 1.31 11.26 18.08
N PHE A 480 1.65 11.42 19.36
CA PHE A 480 1.09 12.47 20.20
C PHE A 480 1.68 13.83 19.80
N HIS A 481 0.81 14.77 19.43
CA HIS A 481 1.23 16.13 19.09
C HIS A 481 1.71 16.84 20.35
N CYS A 482 3.00 17.12 20.41
CA CYS A 482 3.59 17.91 21.48
C CYS A 482 3.28 19.39 21.23
N ARG A 483 2.31 19.93 21.97
CA ARG A 483 1.89 21.33 21.83
C ARG A 483 2.92 22.26 22.46
N LEU A 484 3.48 23.16 21.67
CA LEU A 484 4.40 24.18 22.16
C LEU A 484 3.60 25.43 22.51
N ALA A 485 3.64 25.84 23.77
CA ALA A 485 3.04 27.09 24.23
C ALA A 485 4.15 28.11 24.52
N THR A 486 4.22 29.18 23.74
CA THR A 486 5.13 30.31 24.00
C THR A 486 4.32 31.59 24.13
N LYS A 487 4.52 32.34 25.22
CA LYS A 487 3.81 33.59 25.53
C LYS A 487 2.27 33.47 25.47
N GLY A 488 1.72 32.32 25.89
CA GLY A 488 0.27 32.10 25.95
C GLY A 488 -0.39 31.71 24.62
N MET A 489 0.37 31.62 23.51
CA MET A 489 -0.14 31.12 22.22
C MET A 489 0.32 29.68 21.98
N LEU A 490 -0.61 28.83 21.56
CA LEU A 490 -0.35 27.47 21.10
C LEU A 490 0.21 27.53 19.67
N LEU A 491 1.43 27.04 19.47
CA LEU A 491 2.05 26.89 18.15
C LEU A 491 1.89 25.44 17.69
N ASP A 492 1.28 25.24 16.53
CA ASP A 492 1.24 23.94 15.86
C ASP A 492 2.52 23.74 15.06
N CYS A 493 3.55 23.23 15.72
CA CYS A 493 4.92 23.15 15.18
C CYS A 493 5.33 21.73 14.76
N GLY A 494 4.37 20.82 14.55
CA GLY A 494 4.61 19.52 13.92
C GLY A 494 5.45 18.54 14.77
N TYR A 495 5.69 18.81 16.05
CA TYR A 495 6.41 17.90 16.94
C TYR A 495 5.53 16.71 17.31
N ARG A 496 5.91 15.51 16.85
CA ARG A 496 5.19 14.26 17.11
C ARG A 496 6.05 13.34 17.94
N ILE A 497 5.54 12.96 19.11
CA ILE A 497 6.12 11.91 19.96
C ILE A 497 5.64 10.57 19.42
N ASP A 498 6.56 9.66 19.12
CA ASP A 498 6.21 8.34 18.58
C ASP A 498 5.24 7.59 19.51
N LEU A 499 5.57 7.53 20.81
CA LEU A 499 4.80 6.86 21.84
C LEU A 499 4.86 7.57 23.19
N LEU A 500 3.70 7.78 23.79
CA LEU A 500 3.51 8.23 25.16
C LEU A 500 2.82 7.12 25.96
N VAL A 501 3.48 6.56 26.97
CA VAL A 501 2.97 5.46 27.80
C VAL A 501 2.50 6.00 29.14
N SER A 502 1.23 5.76 29.49
CA SER A 502 0.59 6.14 30.75
C SER A 502 0.66 7.63 31.14
N GLY A 503 1.12 8.51 30.23
CA GLY A 503 1.32 9.94 30.50
C GLY A 503 2.69 10.29 31.09
N ASP A 504 3.48 9.30 31.53
CA ASP A 504 4.68 9.51 32.35
C ASP A 504 5.99 9.08 31.66
N LEU A 505 5.90 8.43 30.50
CA LEU A 505 7.05 7.92 29.76
C LEU A 505 6.94 8.21 28.26
N ILE A 506 7.92 8.93 27.73
CA ILE A 506 8.08 9.13 26.29
C ILE A 506 8.94 8.00 25.72
N VAL A 507 8.55 7.48 24.56
CA VAL A 507 9.36 6.54 23.80
C VAL A 507 9.52 7.06 22.36
N GLU A 508 10.76 7.20 21.91
CA GLU A 508 11.14 7.49 20.53
C GLU A 508 11.70 6.22 19.87
N ILE A 509 11.19 5.90 18.68
CA ILE A 509 11.52 4.68 17.97
C ILE A 509 12.36 5.03 16.74
N LYS A 510 13.52 4.40 16.63
CA LYS A 510 14.39 4.53 15.45
C LYS A 510 14.66 3.16 14.84
N CYS A 511 14.90 3.13 13.54
CA CYS A 511 15.32 1.97 12.77
C CYS A 511 16.41 2.41 11.80
N ILE A 512 17.50 2.94 12.34
CA ILE A 512 18.57 3.60 11.58
C ILE A 512 19.93 3.00 11.94
N GLU A 513 20.87 3.03 11.01
CA GLU A 513 22.21 2.44 11.19
C GLU A 513 22.98 3.06 12.36
N THR A 514 22.92 4.39 12.52
CA THR A 514 23.65 5.10 13.59
C THR A 514 22.75 6.16 14.23
N LEU A 515 22.69 6.15 15.57
CA LEU A 515 22.06 7.21 16.36
C LEU A 515 22.98 8.43 16.43
N LEU A 516 22.60 9.51 15.77
CA LEU A 516 23.28 10.81 15.84
C LEU A 516 22.81 11.64 17.07
N PRO A 517 23.64 12.58 17.57
CA PRO A 517 23.28 13.45 18.71
C PRO A 517 21.97 14.23 18.54
N ILE A 518 21.59 14.56 17.30
CA ILE A 518 20.34 15.27 17.02
C ILE A 518 19.10 14.46 17.43
N HIS A 519 19.14 13.12 17.38
CA HIS A 519 18.03 12.27 17.83
C HIS A 519 17.87 12.31 19.37
N GLN A 520 18.98 12.45 20.10
CA GLN A 520 18.95 12.65 21.55
C GLN A 520 18.41 14.04 21.90
N ALA A 521 18.80 15.06 21.14
CA ALA A 521 18.27 16.40 21.30
C ALA A 521 16.74 16.45 21.06
N GLN A 522 16.23 15.65 20.11
CA GLN A 522 14.81 15.53 19.82
C GLN A 522 14.01 15.00 21.02
N ILE A 523 14.40 13.85 21.59
CA ILE A 523 13.68 13.29 22.74
C ILE A 523 13.74 14.20 23.98
N LEU A 524 14.89 14.84 24.23
CA LEU A 524 15.02 15.82 25.33
C LEU A 524 14.11 17.04 25.14
N THR A 525 13.96 17.51 23.91
CA THR A 525 13.00 18.58 23.56
C THR A 525 11.58 18.14 23.86
N TYR A 526 11.19 16.92 23.47
CA TYR A 526 9.85 16.39 23.77
C TYR A 526 9.57 16.27 25.26
N MET A 527 10.53 15.74 26.02
CA MET A 527 10.43 15.64 27.47
C MET A 527 10.25 17.01 28.15
N ARG A 528 11.02 18.03 27.73
CA ARG A 528 10.91 19.40 28.27
C ARG A 528 9.56 20.05 27.94
N LEU A 529 9.10 19.91 26.69
CA LEU A 529 7.86 20.53 26.22
C LEU A 529 6.62 19.88 26.84
N SER A 530 6.62 18.56 26.97
CA SER A 530 5.53 17.80 27.58
C SER A 530 5.56 17.78 29.10
N LYS A 531 6.67 18.24 29.72
CA LYS A 531 6.95 18.13 31.16
C LYS A 531 6.95 16.68 31.67
N ILE A 532 7.42 15.76 30.83
CA ILE A 532 7.53 14.33 31.17
C ILE A 532 8.98 14.03 31.53
N PRO A 533 9.26 13.50 32.73
CA PRO A 533 10.62 13.40 33.27
C PRO A 533 11.42 12.23 32.71
N VAL A 534 10.78 11.23 32.11
CA VAL A 534 11.46 10.01 31.62
C VAL A 534 11.23 9.79 30.13
N GLY A 535 12.31 9.50 29.41
CA GLY A 535 12.33 9.18 27.99
C GLY A 535 13.12 7.93 27.68
N LEU A 536 12.66 7.12 26.73
CA LEU A 536 13.39 6.00 26.15
C LEU A 536 13.55 6.23 24.65
N MET A 537 14.77 6.13 24.15
CA MET A 537 15.02 6.03 22.72
C MET A 537 15.43 4.59 22.41
N ILE A 538 14.72 3.95 21.48
CA ILE A 538 14.95 2.55 21.11
C ILE A 538 15.25 2.46 19.62
N ASN A 539 16.49 2.11 19.28
CA ASN A 539 16.89 1.77 17.92
C ASN A 539 16.76 0.27 17.69
N PHE A 540 15.85 -0.14 16.81
CA PHE A 540 15.62 -1.55 16.47
C PHE A 540 16.60 -2.09 15.42
N ASN A 541 17.39 -1.23 14.77
CA ASN A 541 18.40 -1.64 13.80
C ASN A 541 19.73 -2.00 14.47
N VAL A 542 19.69 -2.96 15.39
CA VAL A 542 20.86 -3.48 16.14
C VAL A 542 20.76 -5.00 16.28
N THR A 543 21.90 -5.68 16.40
CA THR A 543 21.95 -7.16 16.55
C THR A 543 21.38 -7.63 17.89
N LYS A 544 21.57 -6.87 18.96
CA LYS A 544 20.94 -7.06 20.27
C LYS A 544 20.23 -5.78 20.66
N LEU A 545 18.91 -5.79 20.87
CA LEU A 545 18.13 -4.58 21.16
C LEU A 545 18.65 -3.80 22.39
N GLN A 546 19.22 -4.51 23.36
CA GLN A 546 19.87 -3.89 24.54
C GLN A 546 20.90 -2.82 24.14
N ASN A 547 21.61 -3.00 23.02
CA ASN A 547 22.60 -2.05 22.52
C ASN A 547 21.97 -0.82 21.84
N GLY A 548 20.67 -0.89 21.52
CA GLY A 548 19.91 0.18 20.86
C GLY A 548 19.03 0.98 21.83
N ILE A 549 18.99 0.64 23.11
CA ILE A 549 18.17 1.33 24.12
C ILE A 549 18.98 2.40 24.83
N GLN A 550 18.46 3.62 24.86
CA GLN A 550 19.00 4.73 25.64
C GLN A 550 17.89 5.32 26.51
N ARG A 551 18.19 5.51 27.80
CA ARG A 551 17.27 6.14 28.75
C ARG A 551 17.71 7.58 29.02
N PHE A 552 16.74 8.46 29.11
CA PHE A 552 16.90 9.88 29.43
C PHE A 552 16.05 10.22 30.64
N VAL A 553 16.61 10.99 31.56
CA VAL A 553 15.93 11.53 32.74
C VAL A 553 16.23 13.03 32.79
N LEU A 554 15.19 13.85 32.94
CA LEU A 554 15.30 15.31 33.03
C LEU A 554 15.36 15.82 34.46
#